data_AF-A0A920VAE5-F1
#
_entry.id   AF-A0A920VAE5-F1
#
_cell.length_a   1.000
_cell.length_b   1.000
_cell.length_c   1.000
_cell.angle_alpha   90.00
_cell.angle_beta   90.00
_cell.angle_gamma   90.00
#
_symmetry.space_group_name_H-M   'P 1'
#
loop_
_entity.id
_entity.type
_entity.pdbx_description
1 polymer ?
#
loop_
_entity_poly.entity_id
_entity_poly.type
_entity_poly.pdbx_seq_one_letter_code
_entity_poly.pdbx_strand_id
1 'polypeptide(L)' 'MGQEYVKDPDITVEKLLRDQDASVKSFIRYEVGEGIELDQVNFADEVKAQVDALK' A
#
# COMPACT_ATOMS: atom_id res chain seq x y z
N MET A 1 -11.62 -14.14 -6.65
CA MET A 1 -10.91 -12.99 -7.26
C MET A 1 -11.91 -11.82 -7.39
N GLY A 2 -12.64 -11.51 -6.31
CA GLY A 2 -13.85 -10.69 -6.37
C GLY A 2 -13.63 -9.19 -6.15
N GLN A 3 -12.41 -8.70 -6.29
CA GLN A 3 -12.12 -7.26 -6.18
C GLN A 3 -12.82 -6.51 -7.32
N GLU A 4 -13.38 -5.34 -7.03
CA GLU A 4 -13.91 -4.41 -8.03
C GLU A 4 -12.83 -4.01 -9.02
N TYR A 5 -13.20 -3.93 -10.29
CA TYR A 5 -12.27 -3.50 -11.32
C TYR A 5 -12.08 -1.98 -11.27
N VAL A 6 -10.84 -1.52 -11.10
CA VAL A 6 -10.51 -0.10 -10.87
C VAL A 6 -11.04 0.83 -11.99
N LYS A 7 -11.16 0.34 -13.23
CA LYS A 7 -11.70 1.16 -14.34
C LYS A 7 -13.22 1.10 -14.47
N ASP A 8 -13.86 0.10 -13.89
CA ASP A 8 -15.30 -0.10 -13.89
C ASP A 8 -15.71 -0.84 -12.60
N PRO A 9 -16.06 -0.10 -11.53
CA PRO A 9 -16.36 -0.67 -10.22
C PRO A 9 -17.60 -1.56 -10.21
N ASP A 10 -18.48 -1.45 -11.22
CA ASP A 10 -19.71 -2.23 -11.31
C ASP A 10 -19.46 -3.72 -11.62
N ILE A 11 -18.23 -4.06 -12.03
CA ILE A 11 -17.81 -5.43 -12.30
C ILE A 11 -16.58 -5.82 -11.47
N THR A 12 -16.51 -7.11 -11.13
CA THR A 12 -15.32 -7.66 -10.48
C THR A 12 -14.25 -8.04 -11.51
N VAL A 13 -12.99 -8.04 -11.09
CA VAL A 13 -11.86 -8.52 -11.91
C VAL A 13 -12.10 -9.96 -12.41
N GLU A 14 -12.71 -10.80 -11.59
CA GLU A 14 -13.10 -12.17 -11.96
C GLU A 14 -14.16 -12.21 -13.06
N LYS A 15 -15.18 -11.35 -13.00
CA LYS A 15 -16.20 -11.26 -14.05
C LYS A 15 -15.57 -10.81 -15.37
N LEU A 16 -14.72 -9.79 -15.34
CA LEU A 16 -14.00 -9.30 -16.53
C LEU A 16 -13.17 -10.41 -17.19
N LEU A 17 -12.43 -11.20 -16.41
CA LEU A 17 -11.61 -12.29 -16.95
C LEU A 17 -12.46 -13.39 -17.59
N ARG A 18 -13.58 -13.76 -16.95
CA ARG A 18 -14.53 -14.74 -17.51
C ARG A 18 -15.17 -14.26 -18.81
N ASP A 19 -15.59 -13.00 -18.86
CA ASP A 19 -16.22 -12.39 -20.05
C ASP A 19 -15.24 -12.32 -21.25
N GLN A 20 -13.93 -12.37 -20.99
CA GLN A 20 -12.86 -12.33 -22.00
C GLN A 20 -12.20 -13.70 -22.25
N ASP A 21 -12.73 -14.79 -21.67
CA ASP A 21 -12.15 -16.14 -21.70
C ASP A 21 -10.64 -16.16 -21.32
N ALA A 22 -10.28 -15.34 -20.33
CA ALA A 22 -8.91 -15.11 -19.90
C ALA A 22 -8.67 -15.58 -18.46
N SER A 23 -7.40 -15.83 -18.12
CA SER A 23 -7.00 -16.20 -16.75
C SER A 23 -5.72 -15.51 -16.32
N VAL A 24 -5.64 -15.17 -15.03
CA VAL A 24 -4.42 -14.63 -14.40
C VAL A 24 -3.65 -15.78 -13.77
N LYS A 25 -2.42 -16.00 -14.22
CA LYS A 25 -1.55 -17.05 -13.66
C LYS A 25 -0.88 -16.62 -12.36
N SER A 26 -0.34 -15.40 -12.33
CA SER A 26 0.34 -14.81 -11.16
C SER A 26 0.54 -13.32 -11.38
N PHE A 27 0.57 -12.55 -10.29
CA PHE A 27 1.06 -11.18 -10.29
C PHE A 27 1.90 -10.94 -9.03
N ILE A 28 2.82 -9.98 -9.09
CA ILE A 28 3.63 -9.55 -7.95
C ILE A 28 3.48 -8.03 -7.87
N ARG A 29 3.16 -7.51 -6.69
CA ARG A 29 3.10 -6.09 -6.41
C ARG A 29 4.20 -5.77 -5.41
N TYR A 30 5.06 -4.83 -5.75
CA TYR A 30 6.05 -4.28 -4.83
C TYR A 30 5.56 -2.92 -4.34
N GLU A 31 5.73 -2.66 -3.05
CA GLU A 31 5.48 -1.37 -2.43
C GLU A 31 6.72 -0.89 -1.68
N VAL A 32 7.01 0.40 -1.77
CA VAL A 32 8.12 1.00 -1.03
C VAL A 32 7.78 0.96 0.46
N GLY A 33 8.65 0.39 1.27
CA GLY A 33 8.41 0.22 2.71
C GLY A 33 7.67 -1.06 3.08
N GLU A 34 7.37 -1.96 2.13
CA GLU A 34 6.79 -3.26 2.45
C GLU A 34 7.74 -4.05 3.39
N GLY A 35 7.27 -4.36 4.59
CA GLY A 35 8.05 -5.07 5.62
C GLY A 35 9.03 -4.20 6.41
N ILE A 36 9.05 -2.87 6.21
CA ILE A 36 9.82 -1.93 7.02
C ILE A 36 8.92 -1.40 8.14
N GLU A 37 9.37 -1.50 9.39
CA GLU A 37 8.66 -0.88 10.52
C GLU A 37 8.72 0.64 10.36
N LEU A 38 7.55 1.29 10.39
CA LEU A 38 7.47 2.74 10.28
C LEU A 38 7.72 3.34 11.67
N ASP A 39 8.95 3.81 11.90
CA ASP A 39 9.27 4.59 13.09
C ASP A 39 8.46 5.89 13.09
N GLN A 40 7.52 6.01 14.01
CA GLN A 40 6.83 7.27 14.26
C GLN A 40 7.70 8.17 15.12
N VAL A 41 8.47 9.04 14.48
CA VAL A 41 9.22 10.10 15.18
C VAL A 41 8.34 11.33 15.36
N ASN A 42 8.23 11.79 16.60
CA ASN A 42 7.57 13.05 16.93
C ASN A 42 8.58 14.19 16.88
N PHE A 43 8.43 15.06 15.89
CA PHE A 43 9.30 16.21 15.68
C PHE A 43 9.44 17.10 16.93
N ALA A 44 8.38 17.28 17.72
CA ALA A 44 8.43 18.10 18.92
C ALA A 44 9.37 17.51 20.00
N ASP A 45 9.39 16.18 20.12
CA ASP A 45 10.25 15.47 21.06
C ASP A 45 11.72 15.51 20.60
N GLU A 46 11.97 15.40 19.30
CA GLU A 46 13.32 15.56 18.73
C GLU A 46 13.87 16.97 18.93
N VAL A 47 13.05 18.00 18.69
CA VAL A 47 13.44 19.40 18.91
C VAL A 47 13.74 19.66 20.39
N LYS A 48 12.92 19.14 21.30
CA LYS A 48 13.16 19.27 22.74
C LYS A 48 14.46 18.60 23.16
N ALA A 49 14.71 17.37 22.69
CA ALA A 49 15.94 16.63 22.98
C ALA A 49 17.19 17.40 22.52
N GLN A 50 17.14 18.03 21.34
CA GLN A 50 18.27 18.82 20.83
C GLN A 50 18.53 20.07 21.67
N VAL A 51 17.48 20.78 22.10
CA VAL A 51 17.60 21.98 22.94
C VAL A 51 18.14 21.64 24.33
N ASP A 52 17.70 20.51 24.93
CA ASP A 52 18.18 20.09 26.25
C ASP A 52 19.63 19.55 26.22
N ALA A 53 20.08 18.97 25.10
CA ALA A 53 21.48 18.55 24.92
C ALA A 53 22.47 19.71 24.70
N LEU A 54 21.97 20.90 24.37
CA LEU A 54 22.75 22.13 24.18
C LEU A 54 22.86 22.99 25.46
N LYS A 55 22.12 22.63 26.51
CA LYS A 55 22.22 23.26 27.85
C LYS A 55 23.28 22.58 28.69
#